data_AF-A0A943B3B4-F1
#
_entry.id   AF-A0A943B3B4-F1
#
_cell.length_a   1.000
_cell.length_b   1.000
_cell.length_c   1.000
_cell.angle_alpha   90.00
_cell.angle_beta   90.00
_cell.angle_gamma   90.00
#
_symmetry.space_group_name_H-M   'P 1'
#
loop_
_entity.id
_entity.type
_entity.pdbx_description
1 polymer ?
#
loop_
_entity_poly.entity_id
_entity_poly.type
_entity_poly.pdbx_seq_one_letter_code
_entity_poly.pdbx_strand_id
1 'polypeptide(L)'
;LDPAGVESPHPEVPGLGLMDLRSTFAADKTLIRVERAETPLGVPSGGYEIHHGVTEPGPSALPQFLRVGPAWTNDAERACGYVSGRRWATYLHGVFDDDAFRRAWIDHVRVDLGLPPQGRGLATYDLEKALDRLADIVRRNSDMAAIYRSLGLA
;
A
#
# COMPACT_ATOMS: atom_id res chain seq x y z
N LEU A 1 1.99 12.54 -15.54
CA LEU A 1 2.58 13.86 -15.84
C LEU A 1 3.71 14.08 -14.87
N ASP A 2 4.85 14.57 -15.33
CA ASP A 2 6.01 14.93 -14.50
C ASP A 2 6.56 16.30 -14.94
N PRO A 3 5.80 17.39 -14.73
CA PRO A 3 6.17 18.71 -15.23
C PRO A 3 7.45 19.26 -14.59
N ALA A 4 7.84 18.76 -13.43
CA ALA A 4 9.04 19.15 -12.70
C ALA A 4 10.22 18.19 -12.89
N GLY A 5 10.04 17.08 -13.62
CA GLY A 5 11.09 16.09 -13.88
C GLY A 5 11.58 15.36 -12.61
N VAL A 6 10.68 15.06 -11.69
CA VAL A 6 10.98 14.42 -10.39
C VAL A 6 11.47 12.98 -10.56
N GLU A 7 10.83 12.21 -11.43
CA GLU A 7 11.11 10.78 -11.64
C GLU A 7 11.67 10.50 -13.04
N SER A 8 11.36 11.35 -14.02
CA SER A 8 11.81 11.14 -15.40
C SER A 8 12.07 12.44 -16.16
N PRO A 9 12.94 12.42 -17.19
CA PRO A 9 13.12 13.57 -18.08
C PRO A 9 11.94 13.78 -19.05
N HIS A 10 11.00 12.84 -19.13
CA HIS A 10 9.81 12.97 -19.96
C HIS A 10 8.70 13.68 -19.18
N PRO A 11 8.15 14.80 -19.71
CA PRO A 11 7.11 15.57 -19.00
C PRO A 11 5.78 14.83 -18.91
N GLU A 12 5.55 13.88 -19.81
CA GLU A 12 4.37 13.02 -19.83
C GLU A 12 4.72 11.67 -20.43
N VAL A 13 4.14 10.62 -19.86
CA VAL A 13 4.20 9.26 -20.39
C VAL A 13 2.79 8.69 -20.41
N PRO A 14 2.38 8.02 -21.50
CA PRO A 14 1.09 7.35 -21.54
C PRO A 14 1.10 6.16 -20.57
N GLY A 15 0.08 6.08 -19.72
CA GLY A 15 -0.18 4.89 -18.91
C GLY A 15 -0.72 3.72 -19.74
N LEU A 16 -0.91 2.58 -19.11
CA LEU A 16 -1.48 1.38 -19.74
C LEU A 16 -2.95 1.54 -20.21
N GLY A 17 -3.62 2.64 -19.86
CA GLY A 17 -5.01 2.89 -20.23
C GLY A 17 -6.03 1.97 -19.55
N LEU A 18 -5.67 1.32 -18.44
CA LEU A 18 -6.54 0.36 -17.73
C LEU A 18 -7.61 1.04 -16.87
N MET A 19 -7.32 2.23 -16.34
CA MET A 19 -8.23 3.00 -15.50
C MET A 19 -8.21 4.45 -15.94
N ASP A 20 -9.36 5.10 -15.77
CA ASP A 20 -9.56 6.53 -16.02
C ASP A 20 -8.98 7.34 -14.86
N LEU A 21 -7.65 7.33 -14.79
CA LEU A 21 -6.86 7.99 -13.76
C LEU A 21 -5.76 8.81 -14.44
N ARG A 22 -5.54 10.02 -13.93
CA ARG A 22 -4.41 10.85 -14.29
C ARG A 22 -3.57 11.10 -13.04
N SER A 23 -2.29 10.78 -13.09
CA SER A 23 -1.35 11.06 -12.00
C SER A 23 -0.35 12.12 -12.42
N THR A 24 -0.17 13.12 -11.57
CA THR A 24 0.84 14.16 -11.71
C THR A 24 1.86 14.03 -10.59
N PHE A 25 3.13 13.89 -10.92
CA PHE A 25 4.21 13.90 -9.95
C PHE A 25 4.37 15.33 -9.41
N ALA A 26 4.16 15.47 -8.10
CA ALA A 26 4.41 16.68 -7.35
C ALA A 26 5.86 16.70 -6.83
N ALA A 27 6.38 17.89 -6.60
CA ALA A 27 7.72 18.06 -6.02
C ALA A 27 7.82 17.43 -4.63
N ASP A 28 6.80 17.66 -3.79
CA ASP A 28 6.75 17.12 -2.44
C ASP A 28 6.37 15.64 -2.44
N LYS A 29 7.05 14.88 -1.59
CA LYS A 29 6.77 13.46 -1.38
C LYS A 29 5.75 13.27 -0.28
N THR A 30 4.68 12.54 -0.56
CA THR A 30 3.76 12.04 0.45
C THR A 30 4.43 10.91 1.22
N LEU A 31 4.58 11.08 2.53
CA LEU A 31 5.17 10.11 3.46
C LEU A 31 4.26 9.99 4.70
N ILE A 32 3.29 9.09 4.66
CA ILE A 32 2.21 9.07 5.66
C ILE A 32 1.94 7.65 6.12
N ARG A 33 1.80 7.45 7.43
CA ARG A 33 1.25 6.21 7.99
C ARG A 33 -0.27 6.31 8.00
N VAL A 34 -0.94 5.33 7.40
CA VAL A 34 -2.40 5.24 7.38
C VAL A 34 -2.80 4.13 8.34
N GLU A 35 -3.21 4.50 9.55
CA GLU A 35 -3.65 3.51 10.54
C GLU A 35 -4.89 2.74 10.09
N ARG A 36 -5.78 3.44 9.36
CA ARG A 36 -7.02 2.86 8.87
C ARG A 36 -7.49 3.55 7.60
N ALA A 37 -7.93 2.75 6.64
CA ALA A 37 -8.69 3.14 5.48
C ALA A 37 -9.92 2.23 5.33
N GLU A 38 -11.05 2.82 4.92
CA GLU A 38 -12.15 2.09 4.34
C GLU A 38 -11.71 1.49 3.00
N THR A 39 -12.27 0.34 2.64
CA THR A 39 -11.93 -0.39 1.42
C THR A 39 -13.21 -0.79 0.68
N PRO A 40 -13.11 -1.19 -0.61
CA PRO A 40 -14.27 -1.61 -1.41
C PRO A 40 -15.04 -2.82 -0.83
N LEU A 41 -14.43 -3.58 0.08
CA LEU A 41 -15.02 -4.79 0.66
C LEU A 41 -15.67 -4.56 2.02
N GLY A 42 -15.64 -3.33 2.55
CA GLY A 42 -16.11 -3.03 3.91
C GLY A 42 -15.23 -3.60 5.02
N VAL A 43 -14.14 -4.28 4.68
CA VAL A 43 -13.11 -4.72 5.63
C VAL A 43 -12.00 -3.67 5.62
N PRO A 44 -11.84 -2.87 6.70
CA PRO A 44 -10.82 -1.84 6.74
C PRO A 44 -9.42 -2.45 6.71
N SER A 45 -8.45 -1.68 6.23
CA SER A 45 -7.02 -2.04 6.28
C SER A 45 -6.19 -0.82 6.67
N GLY A 46 -4.99 -1.05 7.19
CA GLY A 46 -3.96 -0.03 7.38
C GLY A 46 -2.79 -0.20 6.43
N GLY A 47 -1.79 0.67 6.57
CA GLY A 47 -0.57 0.66 5.76
C GLY A 47 0.15 2.00 5.80
N TYR A 48 0.81 2.34 4.71
CA TYR A 48 1.49 3.62 4.55
C TYR A 48 1.50 4.07 3.09
N GLU A 49 1.84 5.33 2.88
CA GLU A 49 1.98 5.96 1.56
C GLU A 49 3.36 6.56 1.41
N ILE A 50 4.03 6.25 0.29
CA ILE A 50 5.34 6.77 -0.09
C ILE A 50 5.32 7.06 -1.59
N HIS A 51 4.94 8.26 -1.99
CA HIS A 51 4.79 8.60 -3.40
C HIS A 51 4.86 10.10 -3.66
N HIS A 52 5.23 10.46 -4.88
CA HIS A 52 5.15 11.83 -5.40
C HIS A 52 3.86 12.07 -6.21
N GLY A 53 3.16 11.00 -6.58
CA GLY A 53 2.01 11.08 -7.46
C GLY A 53 0.76 11.63 -6.77
N VAL A 54 0.16 12.65 -7.36
CA VAL A 54 -1.19 13.11 -7.02
C VAL A 54 -2.12 12.62 -8.12
N THR A 55 -3.07 11.75 -7.76
CA THR A 55 -3.97 11.10 -8.72
C THR A 55 -5.37 11.71 -8.69
N GLU A 56 -5.80 12.16 -9.85
CA GLU A 56 -7.15 12.64 -10.11
C GLU A 56 -7.94 11.57 -10.87
N PRO A 57 -9.16 11.24 -10.41
CA PRO A 57 -10.02 10.30 -11.11
C PRO A 57 -10.81 10.98 -12.22
N GLY A 58 -11.01 10.26 -13.32
CA GLY A 58 -12.10 10.55 -14.24
C GLY A 58 -13.41 9.87 -13.81
N PRO A 59 -14.51 10.06 -14.56
CA PRO A 59 -15.86 9.64 -14.15
C PRO A 59 -16.03 8.15 -13.84
N SER A 60 -15.19 7.28 -14.42
CA SER A 60 -15.31 5.83 -14.25
C SER A 60 -14.43 5.24 -13.14
N ALA A 61 -13.67 6.07 -12.43
CA ALA A 61 -12.81 5.68 -11.32
C ALA A 61 -13.37 6.25 -10.00
N LEU A 62 -13.98 5.39 -9.19
CA LEU A 62 -14.65 5.80 -7.96
C LEU A 62 -13.71 5.72 -6.76
N PRO A 63 -13.63 6.75 -5.90
CA PRO A 63 -12.83 6.69 -4.69
C PRO A 63 -13.46 5.69 -3.72
N GLN A 64 -12.79 4.57 -3.48
CA GLN A 64 -13.28 3.49 -2.60
C GLN A 64 -12.25 2.99 -1.60
N PHE A 65 -11.02 3.48 -1.69
CA PHE A 65 -10.07 3.44 -0.58
C PHE A 65 -10.02 4.81 0.04
N LEU A 66 -10.53 4.94 1.26
CA LEU A 66 -10.69 6.22 1.95
C LEU A 66 -10.00 6.18 3.30
N ARG A 67 -8.99 7.01 3.50
CA ARG A 67 -8.34 7.22 4.80
C ARG A 67 -9.39 7.61 5.83
N VAL A 68 -9.18 7.13 7.06
CA VAL A 68 -10.01 7.45 8.22
C VAL A 68 -9.14 8.12 9.27
N GLY A 69 -9.56 9.27 9.76
CA GLY A 69 -8.86 10.00 10.81
C GLY A 69 -9.16 11.49 10.80
N PRO A 70 -8.87 12.21 11.90
CA PRO A 70 -9.17 13.63 12.06
C PRO A 70 -8.37 14.54 11.13
N ALA A 71 -7.28 14.03 10.53
CA ALA A 71 -6.44 14.76 9.58
C ALA A 71 -7.08 14.95 8.19
N TRP A 72 -8.18 14.26 7.89
CA TRP A 72 -8.81 14.23 6.57
C TRP A 72 -10.21 14.82 6.65
N THR A 73 -10.40 16.00 6.07
CA THR A 73 -11.59 16.82 6.31
C THR A 73 -12.65 16.71 5.21
N ASN A 74 -12.29 16.16 4.05
CA ASN A 74 -13.18 15.96 2.92
C ASN A 74 -12.83 14.67 2.15
N ASP A 75 -13.72 14.22 1.28
CA ASP A 75 -13.54 12.95 0.55
C ASP A 75 -12.34 12.95 -0.41
N ALA A 76 -11.98 14.10 -0.97
CA ALA A 76 -10.79 14.20 -1.83
C ALA A 76 -9.50 13.98 -1.02
N GLU A 77 -9.40 14.58 0.16
CA GLU A 77 -8.30 14.35 1.12
C GLU A 77 -8.29 12.93 1.68
N ARG A 78 -9.46 12.30 1.82
CA ARG A 78 -9.55 10.91 2.27
C ARG A 78 -9.15 9.93 1.18
N ALA A 79 -9.35 10.25 -0.09
CA ALA A 79 -9.08 9.31 -1.18
C ALA A 79 -7.60 8.90 -1.22
N CYS A 80 -7.35 7.61 -1.05
CA CYS A 80 -6.04 6.97 -1.23
C CYS A 80 -6.10 5.83 -2.25
N GLY A 81 -7.21 5.68 -2.97
CA GLY A 81 -7.35 4.69 -4.03
C GLY A 81 -8.72 4.66 -4.67
N TYR A 82 -8.75 4.11 -5.87
CA TYR A 82 -9.87 4.14 -6.79
C TYR A 82 -10.21 2.76 -7.31
N VAL A 83 -11.48 2.56 -7.67
CA VAL A 83 -12.01 1.34 -8.25
C VAL A 83 -12.76 1.63 -9.55
N SER A 84 -12.49 0.82 -10.57
CA SER A 84 -13.21 0.82 -11.84
C SER A 84 -13.54 -0.63 -12.23
N GLY A 85 -14.77 -1.06 -11.96
CA GLY A 85 -15.17 -2.46 -12.12
C GLY A 85 -14.27 -3.41 -11.32
N ARG A 86 -13.54 -4.29 -12.00
CA ARG A 86 -12.62 -5.27 -11.40
C ARG A 86 -11.19 -4.74 -11.18
N ARG A 87 -10.93 -3.46 -11.46
CA ARG A 87 -9.59 -2.84 -11.38
C ARG A 87 -9.52 -1.93 -10.19
N TRP A 88 -8.57 -2.21 -9.29
CA TRP A 88 -8.40 -1.51 -8.02
C TRP A 88 -7.00 -0.93 -7.99
N ALA A 89 -6.88 0.33 -7.63
CA ALA A 89 -5.62 1.04 -7.48
C ALA A 89 -5.61 1.76 -6.13
N THR A 90 -4.52 1.66 -5.38
CA THR A 90 -4.36 2.39 -4.12
C THR A 90 -2.90 2.73 -3.87
N TYR A 91 -2.66 3.87 -3.22
CA TYR A 91 -1.37 4.24 -2.67
C TYR A 91 -1.02 3.51 -1.38
N LEU A 92 -1.97 2.77 -0.79
CA LEU A 92 -1.78 2.07 0.47
C LEU A 92 -0.84 0.86 0.30
N HIS A 93 0.43 1.08 0.57
CA HIS A 93 1.41 0.01 0.68
C HIS A 93 1.11 -0.85 1.91
N GLY A 94 1.30 -2.16 1.79
CA GLY A 94 1.02 -3.12 2.86
C GLY A 94 -0.46 -3.47 3.03
N VAL A 95 -1.35 -3.04 2.12
CA VAL A 95 -2.80 -3.35 2.20
C VAL A 95 -3.09 -4.86 2.35
N PHE A 96 -2.23 -5.73 1.82
CA PHE A 96 -2.38 -7.19 1.94
C PHE A 96 -1.66 -7.82 3.14
N ASP A 97 -0.95 -7.03 3.94
CA ASP A 97 -0.34 -7.50 5.18
C ASP A 97 -1.41 -7.68 6.27
N ASP A 98 -2.54 -6.98 6.15
CA ASP A 98 -3.73 -7.23 6.97
C ASP A 98 -4.41 -8.55 6.52
N ASP A 99 -4.37 -9.54 7.41
CA ASP A 99 -4.93 -10.87 7.16
C ASP A 99 -6.43 -10.85 6.83
N ALA A 100 -7.20 -9.96 7.48
CA ALA A 100 -8.63 -9.88 7.31
C ALA A 100 -8.97 -9.30 5.94
N PHE A 101 -8.33 -8.19 5.56
CA PHE A 101 -8.50 -7.61 4.23
C PHE A 101 -8.01 -8.56 3.13
N ARG A 102 -6.82 -9.16 3.29
CA ARG A 102 -6.28 -10.12 2.32
C ARG A 102 -7.21 -11.31 2.12
N ARG A 103 -7.77 -11.88 3.20
CA ARG A 103 -8.74 -12.97 3.11
C ARG A 103 -10.01 -12.53 2.39
N ALA A 104 -10.56 -11.37 2.76
CA ALA A 104 -11.75 -10.83 2.12
C ALA A 104 -11.54 -10.61 0.61
N TRP A 105 -10.37 -10.08 0.23
CA TRP A 105 -10.01 -9.87 -1.17
C TRP A 105 -9.89 -11.18 -1.96
N ILE A 106 -9.21 -12.19 -1.41
CA ILE A 106 -9.11 -13.49 -2.08
C ILE A 106 -10.50 -14.15 -2.16
N ASP A 107 -11.35 -14.03 -1.14
CA ASP A 107 -12.72 -14.54 -1.19
C ASP A 107 -13.59 -13.83 -2.22
N HIS A 108 -13.43 -12.51 -2.36
CA HIS A 108 -14.07 -11.74 -3.44
C HIS A 108 -13.69 -12.30 -4.82
N VAL A 109 -12.39 -12.53 -5.08
CA VAL A 109 -11.91 -13.13 -6.34
C VAL A 109 -12.41 -14.57 -6.52
N ARG A 110 -12.49 -15.37 -5.45
CA ARG A 110 -13.01 -16.74 -5.51
C ARG A 110 -14.47 -16.78 -5.93
N VAL A 111 -15.31 -15.94 -5.33
CA VAL A 111 -16.73 -15.83 -5.65
C VAL A 111 -16.91 -15.43 -7.12
N ASP A 112 -16.10 -14.48 -7.59
CA ASP A 112 -16.06 -14.06 -8.99
C ASP A 112 -15.71 -15.19 -9.97
N LEU A 113 -15.00 -16.21 -9.50
CA LEU A 113 -14.64 -17.43 -10.25
C LEU A 113 -15.62 -18.60 -10.04
N GLY A 114 -16.71 -18.40 -9.28
CA GLY A 114 -17.67 -19.46 -8.94
C GLY A 114 -17.17 -20.45 -7.89
N LEU A 115 -16.11 -20.11 -7.15
CA LEU A 115 -15.58 -20.91 -6.06
C LEU A 115 -16.16 -20.45 -4.72
N PRO A 116 -16.43 -21.36 -3.77
CA PRO A 116 -16.90 -20.97 -2.44
C PRO A 116 -15.81 -20.19 -1.69
N PRO A 117 -16.18 -19.18 -0.89
CA PRO A 117 -15.22 -18.48 -0.03
C PRO A 117 -14.62 -19.45 0.99
N GLN A 118 -13.40 -19.19 1.43
CA GLN A 118 -12.75 -19.98 2.48
C GLN A 118 -13.22 -19.56 3.87
N GLY A 119 -13.52 -18.27 4.07
CA GLY A 119 -14.10 -17.75 5.32
C GLY A 119 -13.20 -17.85 6.57
N ARG A 120 -11.94 -18.31 6.42
CA ARG A 120 -10.97 -18.45 7.50
C ARG A 120 -9.60 -17.90 7.09
N GLY A 121 -8.87 -17.32 8.04
CA GLY A 121 -7.46 -16.99 7.87
C GLY A 121 -6.67 -18.28 7.59
N LEU A 122 -5.93 -18.32 6.49
CA LEU A 122 -5.14 -19.50 6.08
C LEU A 122 -3.64 -19.33 6.34
N ALA A 123 -3.18 -18.09 6.46
CA ALA A 123 -1.81 -17.74 6.76
C ALA A 123 -1.82 -16.46 7.59
N THR A 124 -1.01 -16.43 8.65
CA THR A 124 -0.73 -15.23 9.42
C THR A 124 0.58 -14.65 8.94
N TYR A 125 0.56 -13.40 8.49
CA TYR A 125 1.80 -12.68 8.19
C TYR A 125 2.36 -12.08 9.48
N ASP A 126 3.47 -12.64 9.96
CA ASP A 126 4.19 -12.16 11.14
C ASP A 126 5.58 -11.66 10.71
N LEU A 127 5.60 -10.39 10.27
CA LEU A 127 6.81 -9.74 9.79
C LEU A 127 7.88 -9.68 10.90
N GLU A 128 7.50 -9.42 12.15
CA GLU A 128 8.45 -9.34 13.25
C GLU A 128 9.17 -10.67 13.44
N LYS A 129 8.46 -11.80 13.49
CA LYS A 129 9.12 -13.11 13.58
C LYS A 129 10.02 -13.42 12.39
N ALA A 130 9.66 -12.96 11.19
CA ALA A 130 10.49 -13.13 10.02
C ALA A 130 11.79 -12.30 10.11
N LEU A 131 11.68 -11.05 10.59
CA LEU A 131 12.81 -10.15 10.82
C LEU A 131 13.70 -10.65 11.96
N ASP A 132 13.13 -11.11 13.06
CA ASP A 132 13.88 -11.72 14.17
C ASP A 132 14.67 -12.93 13.71
N ARG A 133 14.04 -13.81 12.91
CA ARG A 133 14.73 -14.97 12.32
C ARG A 133 15.90 -14.53 11.43
N LEU A 134 15.73 -13.48 10.64
CA LEU A 134 16.81 -12.93 9.81
C LEU A 134 17.93 -12.34 10.68
N ALA A 135 17.58 -11.53 11.68
CA ALA A 135 18.52 -10.92 12.62
C ALA A 135 19.35 -11.99 13.35
N ASP A 136 18.70 -13.07 13.79
CA ASP A 136 19.36 -14.22 14.40
C ASP A 136 20.37 -14.90 13.47
N ILE A 137 20.03 -15.05 12.20
CA ILE A 137 20.94 -15.63 11.19
C ILE A 137 22.15 -14.71 11.01
N VAL A 138 21.93 -13.41 10.84
CA VAL A 138 23.02 -12.43 10.69
C VAL A 138 23.92 -12.46 11.93
N ARG A 139 23.33 -12.40 13.13
CA ARG A 139 24.04 -12.42 14.42
C ARG A 139 24.91 -13.67 14.60
N ARG A 140 24.38 -14.85 14.25
CA ARG A 140 25.13 -16.12 14.37
C ARG A 140 26.31 -16.23 13.40
N ASN A 141 26.27 -15.49 12.28
CA ASN A 141 27.26 -15.58 11.22
C ASN A 141 28.15 -14.33 11.11
N SER A 142 28.08 -13.42 12.08
CA SER A 142 28.87 -12.19 12.12
C SER A 142 29.67 -12.12 13.43
N ASP A 143 30.86 -11.52 13.39
CA ASP A 143 31.59 -11.17 14.61
C ASP A 143 30.96 -9.94 15.27
N MET A 144 29.89 -10.20 16.03
CA MET A 144 29.16 -9.14 16.74
C MET A 144 30.03 -8.42 17.76
N ALA A 145 31.02 -9.10 18.35
CA ALA A 145 31.92 -8.47 19.30
C ALA A 145 32.81 -7.43 18.61
N ALA A 146 33.32 -7.72 17.41
CA ALA A 146 34.04 -6.75 16.59
C ALA A 146 33.14 -5.57 16.18
N ILE A 147 31.90 -5.84 15.76
CA ILE A 147 30.94 -4.77 15.41
C ILE A 147 30.67 -3.86 16.62
N TYR A 148 30.39 -4.43 17.79
CA TYR A 148 30.13 -3.64 19.00
C TYR A 148 31.34 -2.82 19.45
N ARG A 149 32.56 -3.37 19.36
CA ARG A 149 33.79 -2.58 19.60
C ARG A 149 33.91 -1.42 18.63
N SER A 150 33.66 -1.64 17.33
CA SER A 150 33.71 -0.57 16.31
C SER A 150 32.65 0.52 16.53
N LEU A 151 31.52 0.18 17.16
CA LEU A 151 30.46 1.13 17.53
C LEU A 151 30.70 1.80 18.89
N GLY A 152 31.74 1.43 19.64
CA GLY A 152 31.99 1.94 21.00
C GLY A 152 30.99 1.44 22.05
N LEU A 153 30.33 0.31 21.80
CA LEU A 153 29.32 -0.30 22.67
C LEU A 153 29.89 -1.43 23.56
N ALA A 154 31.21 -1.65 23.49
CA ALA A 154 31.95 -2.67 24.23
C ALA A 154 33.30 -2.13 24.70
#